data_AF-A0A3B8T018-F1
#
_entry.id   AF-A0A3B8T018-F1
#
_cell.length_a   1.000
_cell.length_b   1.000
_cell.length_c   1.000
_cell.angle_alpha   90.00
_cell.angle_beta   90.00
_cell.angle_gamma   90.00
#
_symmetry.space_group_name_H-M   'P 1'
#
loop_
_entity.id
_entity.type
_entity.pdbx_description
1 polymer ?
#
loop_
_entity_poly.entity_id
_entity_poly.type
_entity_poly.pdbx_seq_one_letter_code
_entity_poly.pdbx_strand_id
1 'polypeptide(L)' 'DSSIELQAMRAQGAGGQNVNKVSSAIHLKFNIHASNLPFRYKQGLLKRQDSRITDEGILVLKAQNHRTQEANKRDAIER' A
#
# COMPACT_ATOMS: atom_id res chain seq x y z
N ASP A 1 -13.65 1.08 12.16
CA ASP A 1 -12.35 0.41 12.32
C ASP A 1 -11.82 -0.02 10.94
N SER A 2 -11.23 0.90 10.18
CA SER A 2 -10.64 0.61 8.86
C SER A 2 -9.68 1.73 8.50
N SER A 3 -8.53 1.75 9.17
CA SER A 3 -7.48 2.77 8.91
C SER A 3 -6.61 2.41 7.69
N ILE A 4 -6.89 1.26 7.08
CA ILE A 4 -6.20 0.67 5.95
C ILE A 4 -7.16 0.72 4.77
N GLU A 5 -6.75 1.41 3.71
CA GLU A 5 -7.43 1.41 2.42
C GLU A 5 -6.63 0.61 1.41
N LEU A 6 -7.31 -0.31 0.72
CA LEU A 6 -6.72 -1.15 -0.32
C LEU A 6 -7.34 -0.77 -1.66
N GLN A 7 -6.54 -0.20 -2.55
CA GLN A 7 -6.97 0.20 -3.88
C GLN A 7 -6.35 -0.73 -4.92
N ALA A 8 -7.18 -1.42 -5.70
CA ALA A 8 -6.70 -2.15 -6.87
C ALA A 8 -6.32 -1.16 -7.98
N MET A 9 -5.17 -1.39 -8.61
CA MET A 9 -4.69 -0.60 -9.73
C MET A 9 -4.28 -1.48 -10.90
N ARG A 10 -4.31 -0.91 -12.10
CA ARG A 10 -3.79 -1.58 -13.29
C ARG A 10 -2.27 -1.67 -13.15
N ALA A 11 -1.71 -2.86 -13.36
CA ALA A 11 -0.28 -3.04 -13.39
C ALA A 11 0.27 -2.32 -14.64
N GLN A 12 1.11 -1.31 -14.45
CA GLN A 12 1.74 -0.59 -15.56
C GLN A 12 3.01 -1.35 -15.96
N GLY A 13 2.90 -2.18 -17.00
CA GLY A 13 4.02 -2.94 -17.57
C GLY A 13 4.03 -2.84 -19.09
N ALA A 14 5.23 -2.83 -19.68
CA ALA A 14 5.41 -2.85 -21.14
C ALA A 14 4.72 -4.09 -21.73
N GLY A 15 3.90 -3.87 -22.75
CA GLY A 15 2.96 -4.84 -23.30
C GLY A 15 3.60 -6.14 -23.80
N GLY A 16 3.47 -7.21 -23.02
CA GLY A 16 3.42 -8.59 -23.51
C GLY A 16 1.98 -9.09 -23.49
N GLN A 17 1.64 -10.07 -24.34
CA GLN A 17 0.28 -10.56 -24.66
C GLN A 17 -0.69 -10.86 -23.50
N ASN A 18 -0.25 -10.84 -22.24
CA ASN A 18 -1.08 -11.10 -21.06
C ASN A 18 -1.08 -9.99 -19.98
N VAL A 19 -0.34 -8.88 -20.17
CA VAL A 19 -0.16 -7.81 -19.16
C VAL A 19 -1.39 -6.91 -19.00
N ASN A 20 -2.24 -6.79 -20.03
CA ASN A 20 -3.35 -5.83 -20.04
C ASN A 20 -4.66 -6.31 -19.37
N LYS A 21 -4.76 -7.58 -18.94
CA LYS A 21 -6.08 -8.19 -18.66
C LYS A 21 -6.48 -8.24 -17.19
N VAL A 22 -5.56 -8.09 -16.23
CA VAL A 22 -5.92 -8.16 -14.80
C VAL A 22 -5.26 -7.05 -14.00
N SER A 23 -6.07 -6.26 -13.29
CA SER A 23 -5.63 -5.25 -12.31
C SER A 23 -5.06 -5.95 -11.07
N SER A 24 -3.91 -6.61 -11.22
CA SER A 24 -3.30 -7.38 -10.15
C SER A 24 -2.57 -6.50 -9.13
N ALA A 25 -2.16 -5.29 -9.51
CA ALA A 25 -1.45 -4.40 -8.60
C ALA A 25 -2.37 -3.87 -7.49
N ILE A 26 -1.85 -3.82 -6.28
CA ILE A 26 -2.54 -3.32 -5.08
C ILE A 26 -1.78 -2.13 -4.52
N HIS A 27 -2.52 -1.08 -4.20
CA HIS A 27 -2.05 0.11 -3.51
C HIS A 27 -2.66 0.11 -2.11
N LEU A 28 -1.85 -0.16 -1.10
CA LEU A 28 -2.25 -0.08 0.30
C LEU A 28 -1.91 1.31 0.81
N LYS A 29 -2.92 2.02 1.33
CA LYS A 29 -2.78 3.29 2.03
C LYS A 29 -3.15 3.08 3.48
N PHE A 30 -2.24 3.38 4.39
CA PHE A 30 -2.50 3.32 5.81
C PHE A 30 -2.39 4.71 6.41
N ASN A 31 -3.49 5.23 6.92
CA ASN A 31 -3.52 6.55 7.53
C ASN A 31 -3.14 6.43 9.02
N ILE A 32 -1.92 6.84 9.35
CA ILE A 32 -1.38 6.78 10.72
C ILE A 32 -2.15 7.75 11.63
N HIS A 33 -2.64 8.88 11.09
CA HIS A 33 -3.36 9.89 11.85
C HIS A 33 -4.79 9.45 12.17
N ALA A 34 -5.51 8.91 11.19
CA ALA A 34 -6.85 8.35 11.34
C ALA A 34 -6.85 7.02 12.12
N SER A 35 -5.70 6.37 12.21
CA SER A 35 -5.52 5.18 13.03
C SER A 35 -5.70 5.50 14.53
N ASN A 36 -6.31 4.56 15.25
CA ASN A 36 -6.45 4.60 16.70
C ASN A 36 -5.13 4.25 17.44
N LEU A 37 -3.98 4.41 16.77
CA LEU A 37 -2.66 4.19 17.36
C LEU A 37 -2.37 5.24 18.46
N PRO A 38 -1.62 4.88 19.52
CA PRO A 38 -1.18 5.85 20.50
C PRO A 38 -0.20 6.86 19.89
N PHE A 39 -0.25 8.13 20.34
CA PHE A 39 0.58 9.23 19.82
C PHE A 39 2.09 8.91 19.78
N ARG A 40 2.59 8.14 20.74
CA ARG A 40 3.98 7.68 20.79
C ARG A 40 4.39 6.82 19.58
N TYR A 41 3.49 5.96 19.09
CA TYR A 41 3.73 5.18 17.87
C TYR A 41 3.57 6.02 16.62
N LYS A 42 2.58 6.92 16.60
CA LYS A 42 2.41 7.88 15.50
C LYS A 42 3.69 8.71 15.33
N GLN A 43 4.20 9.34 16.39
CA GLN A 43 5.44 10.09 16.33
C GLN A 43 6.64 9.25 15.94
N GLY A 44 6.75 7.99 16.41
CA GLY A 44 7.83 7.10 15.99
C GLY A 44 7.79 6.78 14.49
N LEU A 45 6.59 6.57 13.94
CA LEU A 45 6.37 6.34 12.51
C LEU A 45 6.59 7.61 11.69
N LEU A 46 6.10 8.76 12.14
CA LEU A 46 6.30 10.07 11.51
C LEU A 46 7.78 10.51 11.56
N LYS A 47 8.51 10.15 12.62
CA LYS A 47 9.95 10.41 12.73
C LYS A 47 10.79 9.47 11.87
N ARG A 48 10.26 8.32 11.45
CA ARG A 48 10.91 7.51 10.42
C ARG A 48 10.78 8.27 9.11
N GLN A 49 11.90 8.77 8.59
CA GLN A 49 12.03 9.26 7.23
C GLN A 49 11.98 8.07 6.26
N ASP A 50 10.84 7.40 6.21
CA ASP A 50 10.59 6.38 5.21
C ASP A 50 9.97 7.07 4.00
N SER A 51 10.58 6.92 2.82
CA SER A 51 10.07 7.54 1.58
C SER A 51 8.66 7.09 1.20
N ARG A 52 8.12 6.07 1.88
CA ARG A 52 6.75 5.57 1.71
C ARG A 52 5.72 6.33 2.55
N ILE A 53 6.14 7.14 3.52
CA ILE A 53 5.26 7.94 4.38
C ILE A 53 5.19 9.35 3.81
N THR A 54 3.98 9.83 3.57
CA THR A 54 3.70 11.21 3.15
C THR A 54 3.77 12.16 4.35
N ASP A 55 3.93 13.46 4.08
CA ASP A 55 3.91 14.51 5.12
C ASP A 55 2.62 14.51 5.95
N GLU A 56 1.50 14.13 5.32
CA GLU A 56 0.20 13.97 5.98
C GLU A 56 0.12 12.73 6.91
N GLY A 57 1.19 11.95 7.04
CA GLY A 57 1.22 10.74 7.86
C GLY A 57 0.47 9.56 7.23
N ILE A 58 0.36 9.54 5.89
CA ILE A 58 -0.22 8.42 5.15
C ILE A 58 0.92 7.57 4.62
N LEU A 59 0.99 6.32 5.08
CA LEU A 59 1.91 5.30 4.57
C LEU A 59 1.32 4.68 3.31
N VAL A 60 2.10 4.67 2.23
CA VAL A 60 1.67 4.17 0.93
C VAL A 60 2.58 3.02 0.48
N LEU A 61 2.00 1.83 0.34
CA LEU A 61 2.66 0.60 -0.10
C LEU A 61 2.09 0.14 -1.43
N LYS A 62 2.97 -0.17 -2.39
CA LYS A 62 2.60 -0.71 -3.70
C LYS A 62 3.04 -2.17 -3.79
N ALA A 63 2.10 -3.07 -4.00
CA ALA A 63 2.36 -4.48 -4.22
C ALA A 63 1.94 -4.86 -5.65
N GLN A 64 2.93 -5.23 -6.46
CA GLN A 64 2.74 -5.63 -7.86
C GLN A 64 3.68 -6.77 -8.28
N ASN A 65 4.27 -7.47 -7.30
CA ASN A 65 5.23 -8.54 -7.54
C ASN A 65 4.57 -9.81 -8.09
N HIS A 66 3.28 -10.00 -7.83
CA HIS A 66 2.54 -11.20 -8.20
C HIS A 66 1.60 -10.98 -9.39
N ARG A 67 1.27 -12.07 -10.08
CA ARG A 67 0.29 -12.07 -11.18
C ARG A 67 -1.16 -11.94 -10.71
N THR A 68 -1.46 -12.27 -9.46
CA THR A 68 -2.82 -12.25 -8.91
C THR A 68 -3.00 -11.13 -7.89
N GLN A 69 -4.20 -10.53 -7.89
CA GLN A 69 -4.56 -9.46 -6.97
C GLN A 69 -4.51 -9.91 -5.50
N GLU A 70 -4.97 -11.14 -5.21
CA GLU A 70 -4.95 -11.68 -3.85
C GLU A 70 -3.53 -11.85 -3.29
N ALA A 71 -2.60 -12.33 -4.12
CA ALA A 71 -1.21 -12.46 -3.70
C ALA A 71 -0.57 -11.09 -3.44
N ASN A 72 -0.82 -10.11 -4.31
CA ASN A 72 -0.39 -8.73 -4.06
C ASN A 72 -1.07 -8.09 -2.85
N LYS A 73 -2.33 -8.44 -2.56
CA LYS A 73 -3.02 -7.97 -1.35
C LYS A 73 -2.36 -8.52 -0.09
N ARG A 74 -1.98 -9.81 -0.08
CA ARG A 74 -1.25 -10.42 1.04
C ARG A 74 0.14 -9.81 1.20
N ASP A 75 0.90 -9.68 0.10
CA ASP A 75 2.22 -9.02 0.10
C ASP A 75 2.13 -7.59 0.65
N ALA A 76 1.09 -6.82 0.29
CA ALA A 76 0.90 -5.48 0.82
C ALA A 76 0.64 -5.46 2.34
N ILE A 77 -0.04 -6.47 2.88
CA ILE A 77 -0.39 -6.57 4.31
C ILE A 77 0.77 -7.12 5.14
N GLU A 78 1.61 -8.00 4.58
CA GLU A 78 2.74 -8.61 5.28
C GLU A 78 3.95 -7.66 5.45
N ARG A 79 4.00 -6.54 4.72
CA ARG A 79 5.12 -5.60 4.69
C ARG A 79 4.97 -4.41 5.62
#